data_AF-A0AA92JRA8-F1
#
_entry.id   AF-A0AA92JRA8-F1
#
_cell.length_a   1.000
_cell.length_b   1.000
_cell.length_c   1.000
_cell.angle_alpha   90.00
_cell.angle_beta   90.00
_cell.angle_gamma   90.00
#
_symmetry.space_group_name_H-M   'P 1'
#
loop_
_entity.id
_entity.type
_entity.pdbx_description
1 polymer ?
#
loop_
_entity_poly.entity_id
_entity_poly.type
_entity_poly.pdbx_seq_one_letter_code
_entity_poly.pdbx_strand_id
1 'polypeptide(L)'
;MKVRQELLGKWVARTNAAIIQVESALAAMAELTEFIATANGWTDRLIPAPVQDLAKALLPSLKKLQGQVREPLQRASNEIHRVGTSNKAK
;
A
#
# COMPACT_ATOMS: atom_id res chain seq x y z
N MET A 1 17.83 -27.49 -4.43
CA MET A 1 17.86 -26.48 -5.52
C MET A 1 16.52 -26.27 -6.23
N LYS A 2 15.68 -27.28 -6.48
CA LYS A 2 14.41 -27.13 -7.24
C LYS A 2 13.42 -26.11 -6.64
N VAL A 3 13.18 -26.18 -5.33
CA VAL A 3 12.24 -25.28 -4.62
C VAL A 3 12.62 -23.81 -4.77
N ARG A 4 13.91 -23.46 -4.62
CA ARG A 4 14.39 -22.07 -4.78
C ARG A 4 14.12 -21.51 -6.17
N GLN A 5 14.32 -22.31 -7.22
CA GLN A 5 14.08 -21.86 -8.60
C GLN A 5 12.60 -21.68 -8.87
N GLU A 6 11.76 -22.57 -8.35
CA GLU A 6 10.31 -22.45 -8.44
C GLU A 6 9.80 -21.18 -7.74
N LEU A 7 10.31 -20.88 -6.54
CA LEU A 7 9.95 -19.68 -5.79
C LEU A 7 10.39 -18.40 -6.51
N LEU A 8 11.60 -18.37 -7.06
CA LEU A 8 12.09 -17.22 -7.85
C LEU A 8 11.28 -17.03 -9.14
N GLY A 9 10.92 -18.13 -9.82
CA GLY A 9 10.08 -18.06 -11.04
C GLY A 9 8.69 -17.47 -10.80
N LYS A 10 8.15 -17.63 -9.57
CA LYS A 10 6.86 -17.06 -9.16
C LYS A 10 6.98 -15.69 -8.47
N TRP A 11 8.21 -15.23 -8.18
CA TRP A 11 8.46 -14.08 -7.32
C TRP A 11 7.82 -12.80 -7.86
N VAL A 12 8.15 -12.40 -9.09
CA VAL A 12 7.69 -11.15 -9.71
C VAL A 12 6.17 -11.07 -9.76
N ALA A 13 5.50 -12.15 -10.17
CA ALA A 13 4.05 -12.20 -10.22
C ALA A 13 3.42 -12.06 -8.82
N ARG A 14 3.97 -12.75 -7.82
CA ARG A 14 3.48 -12.69 -6.43
C ARG A 14 3.70 -11.33 -5.79
N THR A 15 4.86 -10.71 -5.99
CA THR A 15 5.15 -9.40 -5.43
C THR A 15 4.33 -8.30 -6.08
N ASN A 16 4.14 -8.34 -7.41
CA ASN A 16 3.24 -7.41 -8.09
C ASN A 16 1.80 -7.53 -7.58
N ALA A 17 1.29 -8.75 -7.39
CA ALA A 17 -0.04 -8.96 -6.84
C ALA A 17 -0.19 -8.42 -5.40
N ALA A 18 0.85 -8.57 -4.57
CA ALA A 18 0.87 -8.02 -3.22
C ALA A 18 0.93 -6.48 -3.22
N ILE A 19 1.74 -5.88 -4.10
CA ILE A 19 1.82 -4.42 -4.25
C ILE A 19 0.47 -3.83 -4.63
N ILE A 20 -0.24 -4.46 -5.59
CA ILE A 20 -1.59 -4.03 -5.98
C ILE A 20 -2.55 -4.07 -4.79
N GLN A 21 -2.52 -5.12 -3.98
CA GLN A 21 -3.36 -5.21 -2.78
C GLN A 21 -3.05 -4.11 -1.76
N VAL A 22 -1.78 -3.76 -1.57
CA VAL A 22 -1.37 -2.65 -0.70
C VAL A 22 -1.87 -1.30 -1.24
N GLU A 23 -1.77 -1.07 -2.55
CA GLU A 23 -2.30 0.14 -3.19
C GLU A 23 -3.82 0.24 -3.03
N SER A 24 -4.55 -0.86 -3.24
CA SER A 24 -6.00 -0.92 -3.04
C SER A 24 -6.38 -0.65 -1.59
N ALA A 25 -5.64 -1.20 -0.62
CA ALA A 25 -5.88 -0.95 0.80
C ALA A 25 -5.64 0.53 1.17
N LEU A 26 -4.56 1.14 0.66
CA LEU A 26 -4.29 2.56 0.89
C LEU A 26 -5.34 3.47 0.24
N ALA A 27 -5.81 3.13 -0.95
CA ALA A 27 -6.92 3.83 -1.59
C ALA A 27 -8.18 3.79 -0.74
N ALA A 28 -8.59 2.60 -0.29
CA ALA A 28 -9.76 2.42 0.58
C ALA A 28 -9.62 3.18 1.91
N MET A 29 -8.42 3.19 2.51
CA MET A 29 -8.13 3.98 3.70
C MET A 29 -8.26 5.48 3.46
N ALA A 30 -7.76 5.98 2.32
CA ALA A 30 -7.86 7.39 1.95
C ALA A 30 -9.32 7.80 1.72
N GLU A 31 -10.10 6.97 1.01
CA GLU A 31 -11.53 7.20 0.76
C GLU A 31 -12.35 7.25 2.05
N LEU A 32 -12.15 6.28 2.94
CA LEU A 32 -12.82 6.27 4.25
C LEU A 32 -12.45 7.51 5.07
N THR A 33 -11.17 7.89 5.07
CA THR A 33 -10.70 9.07 5.82
C THR A 33 -11.27 10.36 5.23
N GLU A 34 -11.36 10.47 3.91
CA GLU A 34 -11.96 11.60 3.21
C GLU A 34 -13.46 11.73 3.50
N PHE A 35 -14.18 10.61 3.52
CA PHE A 35 -15.58 10.57 3.95
C PHE A 35 -15.75 11.09 5.38
N ILE A 36 -14.96 10.58 6.33
CA ILE A 36 -15.01 11.03 7.74
C ILE A 36 -14.68 12.52 7.86
N ALA A 37 -13.67 13.00 7.13
CA ALA A 37 -13.22 14.39 7.17
C ALA A 37 -14.25 15.38 6.62
N THR A 38 -15.16 14.93 5.75
CA THR A 38 -16.11 15.78 5.00
C THR A 38 -17.57 15.55 5.36
N ALA A 39 -17.87 14.72 6.38
CA ALA A 39 -19.22 14.39 6.85
C ALA A 39 -19.98 15.56 7.54
N ASN A 40 -19.74 16.80 7.09
CA ASN A 40 -20.45 17.99 7.55
C ASN A 40 -21.92 17.93 7.13
N GLY A 41 -22.82 18.41 8.00
CA GLY A 41 -24.23 18.62 7.65
C GLY A 41 -25.16 17.41 7.84
N TRP A 42 -24.67 16.29 8.37
CA TRP A 42 -25.56 15.22 8.83
C TRP A 42 -26.23 15.71 10.12
N THR A 43 -27.48 16.17 9.98
CA THR A 43 -28.39 16.49 11.10
C THR A 43 -28.33 15.35 12.10
N ASP A 44 -27.88 15.65 13.32
CA ASP A 44 -27.58 14.73 14.45
C ASP A 44 -26.17 14.09 14.54
N ARG A 45 -25.14 14.72 13.95
CA ARG A 45 -23.68 14.48 14.19
C ARG A 45 -23.30 13.00 14.37
N LEU A 46 -23.54 12.18 13.34
CA LEU A 46 -23.10 10.79 13.27
C LEU A 46 -21.59 10.61 13.53
N ILE A 47 -20.79 11.60 13.13
CA ILE A 47 -19.33 11.64 13.37
C ILE A 47 -19.00 12.88 14.21
N PRO A 48 -18.45 12.72 15.43
CA PRO A 48 -18.06 13.84 16.28
C PRO A 48 -16.98 14.72 15.64
N ALA A 49 -17.03 16.04 15.88
CA ALA A 49 -16.05 16.99 15.33
C ALA A 49 -14.57 16.62 15.60
N PRO A 50 -14.18 16.15 16.81
CA PRO A 50 -12.80 15.70 17.03
C PRO A 50 -12.33 14.56 16.11
N VAL A 51 -13.25 13.68 15.71
CA VAL A 51 -12.97 12.57 14.79
C VAL A 51 -12.78 13.09 13.36
N GLN A 52 -13.60 14.06 12.94
CA GLN A 52 -13.45 14.71 11.64
C GLN A 52 -12.13 15.47 11.54
N ASP A 53 -11.74 16.18 12.61
CA ASP A 53 -10.48 16.93 12.64
C ASP A 53 -9.26 16.01 12.64
N LEU A 54 -9.33 14.88 13.33
CA LEU A 54 -8.34 13.82 13.22
C LEU A 54 -8.22 13.29 11.78
N ALA A 55 -9.35 13.02 11.12
CA ALA A 55 -9.36 12.54 9.74
C ALA A 55 -8.76 13.57 8.77
N LYS A 56 -9.09 14.86 8.92
CA LYS A 56 -8.49 15.95 8.14
C LYS A 56 -6.97 16.02 8.32
N ALA A 57 -6.48 15.80 9.54
CA ALA A 57 -5.05 15.80 9.82
C ALA A 57 -4.31 14.59 9.20
N LEU A 58 -4.96 13.43 9.14
CA LEU A 58 -4.37 12.19 8.60
C LEU A 58 -4.39 12.10 7.07
N LEU A 59 -5.44 12.64 6.44
CA LEU A 59 -5.70 12.48 5.00
C LEU A 59 -4.51 12.87 4.08
N PRO A 60 -3.79 14.00 4.31
CA PRO A 60 -2.66 14.37 3.45
C PRO A 60 -1.53 13.33 3.46
N SER A 61 -1.22 12.78 4.63
CA SER A 61 -0.19 11.76 4.79
C SER A 61 -0.58 10.44 4.13
N LEU A 62 -1.86 10.05 4.20
CA LEU A 62 -2.38 8.86 3.51
C LEU A 62 -2.32 9.01 1.98
N LYS A 63 -2.78 10.14 1.44
CA LYS A 63 -2.69 10.43 -0.01
C LYS A 63 -1.24 10.46 -0.50
N LYS A 64 -0.32 11.04 0.30
CA LYS A 64 1.11 11.02 0.01
C LYS A 64 1.67 9.59 0.00
N LEU A 65 1.35 8.78 1.00
CA LEU A 65 1.80 7.40 1.09
C LEU A 65 1.27 6.56 -0.09
N GLN A 66 0.00 6.70 -0.43
CA GLN A 66 -0.61 6.05 -1.59
C GLN A 66 0.15 6.35 -2.89
N GLY A 67 0.50 7.62 -3.13
CA GLY A 67 1.25 8.03 -4.32
C GLY A 67 2.72 7.59 -4.34
N GLN A 68 3.28 7.18 -3.19
CA GLN A 68 4.72 6.93 -3.05
C GLN A 68 5.07 5.46 -2.73
N VAL A 69 4.11 4.63 -2.30
CA VAL A 69 4.41 3.28 -1.77
C VAL A 69 4.90 2.31 -2.84
N ARG A 70 4.44 2.45 -4.09
CA ARG A 70 4.67 1.47 -5.15
C ARG A 70 6.15 1.34 -5.51
N GLU A 71 6.79 2.46 -5.80
CA GLU A 71 8.18 2.51 -6.25
C GLU A 71 9.17 1.84 -5.28
N PRO A 72 9.20 2.16 -3.97
CA PRO A 72 10.10 1.49 -3.03
C PRO A 72 9.83 -0.01 -2.90
N LEU A 73 8.56 -0.44 -2.91
CA LEU A 73 8.22 -1.87 -2.87
C LEU A 73 8.69 -2.60 -4.13
N GLN A 74 8.50 -1.99 -5.31
CA GLN A 74 8.97 -2.56 -6.57
C GLN A 74 10.50 -2.67 -6.60
N ARG A 75 11.21 -1.62 -6.15
CA ARG A 75 12.68 -1.63 -6.06
C ARG A 75 13.17 -2.74 -5.14
N ALA A 76 12.59 -2.87 -3.95
CA ALA A 76 12.94 -3.94 -3.01
C ALA A 76 12.68 -5.33 -3.60
N SER A 77 11.52 -5.53 -4.24
CA SER A 77 11.19 -6.79 -4.93
C SER A 77 12.21 -7.14 -6.02
N ASN A 78 12.58 -6.15 -6.85
CA ASN A 78 13.53 -6.36 -7.94
C ASN A 78 14.92 -6.71 -7.42
N GLU A 79 15.36 -6.06 -6.34
CA GLU A 79 16.66 -6.34 -5.71
C GLU A 79 16.71 -7.75 -5.12
N ILE A 80 15.66 -8.19 -4.42
CA ILE A 80 15.57 -9.56 -3.90
C ILE A 80 15.61 -10.57 -5.05
N HIS A 81 14.89 -10.32 -6.14
CA HIS A 81 14.91 -11.18 -7.32
C HIS A 81 16.30 -11.25 -7.97
N ARG A 82 16.99 -10.11 -8.07
CA ARG A 82 18.34 -10.01 -8.64
C ARG A 82 19.36 -10.79 -7.81
N VAL A 83 19.40 -10.57 -6.50
CA VAL A 83 20.30 -11.30 -5.58
C VAL A 83 19.96 -12.80 -5.57
N GLY A 84 18.66 -13.13 -5.59
CA GLY A 84 18.17 -14.49 -5.67
C GLY A 84 18.62 -15.23 -6.93
N THR A 85 18.64 -14.57 -8.08
CA THR A 85 19.05 -15.19 -9.35
C THR A 85 20.57 -15.18 -9.55
N SER A 86 21.30 -14.18 -9.05
CA SER A 86 22.76 -14.04 -9.21
C SER A 86 23.56 -15.06 -8.39
N ASN A 87 23.07 -15.49 -7.22
CA ASN A 87 23.68 -16.55 -6.40
C ASN A 87 23.68 -17.96 -7.05
N LYS A 88 23.29 -18.10 -8.34
CA LYS A 88 23.49 -19.31 -9.14
C LYS A 88 24.83 -19.34 -9.88
N ALA A 89 25.53 -18.20 -10.01
CA ALA A 89 26.73 -18.07 -10.85
C ALA A 89 28.06 -18.31 -10.09
N LYS A 90 28.00 -18.76 -8.83
CA LYS A 90 29.15 -19.15 -8.01
C LYS A 90 28.92 -20.54 -7.43
#